data_AF-A0A194VEN7-F1
#
_entry.id   AF-A0A194VEN7-F1
#
_cell.length_a   1.000
_cell.length_b   1.000
_cell.length_c   1.000
_cell.angle_alpha   90.00
_cell.angle_beta   90.00
_cell.angle_gamma   90.00
#
_symmetry.space_group_name_H-M   'P 1'
#
loop_
_entity.id
_entity.type
_entity.pdbx_description
1 polymer ?
#
loop_
_entity_poly.entity_id
_entity_poly.type
_entity_poly.pdbx_seq_one_letter_code
_entity_poly.pdbx_strand_id
1 'polypeptide(L)'
;MITYSSLAAAAAVLYAATAQASTVSYCPSDDICYAVGVPSATASSGSGNIYFQISAPTSYQWVALGTGPGMAGGNIFLMYQDGNGNVTLSSRQSSRHAEPEYDAGTASDLELLSGSGVSGGAMIANVRCGNCQTWSGGTLNVADNSAQWIGAWKAGSSLASTSLSEDISIHDAHSQFDMDLTQASLDTDSNPFNGAEATTSGSNPSASGVVPSPSRNKQIIWAHGLCMAITFAILYPLGSALMPLFGKWYVHGGFQLVPWLLMWAAFGLGIFGAQQRNMLFNNTHTQLGTVVVALLAIQPALGYIHHLHVQKYGRRGIISYGHIWWGRILMVLGAINGGLGLQLTNAEDGLIIAYSIVAAIMYLMYAIAKTIVSIRKKTPTDAGGDRRKGSGVESSRYVEDGGEMHSRQAVAAASRLAGRNAVQMRTFLNPTVSRRADFVQELYLKELKAYKAPPIKANDSQGHVLEFQQPKAPTSPEEADLASSLKEYESMAVEVEGQEGANAGKPAVVQDWFVEEEEDDHAHGH
;
A
#
# COMPACT_ATOMS: atom_id res chain seq x y z
N MET A 1 -19.57 93.70 38.30
CA MET A 1 -18.72 92.99 39.28
C MET A 1 -19.06 91.52 39.19
N ILE A 2 -18.09 90.73 38.71
CA ILE A 2 -18.16 89.27 38.59
C ILE A 2 -17.32 88.75 39.76
N THR A 3 -17.86 87.85 40.58
CA THR A 3 -17.07 87.13 41.59
C THR A 3 -17.40 85.64 41.54
N TYR A 4 -16.31 84.89 41.40
CA TYR A 4 -16.14 83.45 41.27
C TYR A 4 -16.37 82.72 42.60
N SER A 5 -16.82 81.45 42.52
CA SER A 5 -16.41 80.31 43.37
C SER A 5 -17.17 79.06 42.87
N SER A 6 -16.63 78.25 41.96
CA SER A 6 -15.69 77.13 42.16
C SER A 6 -16.39 75.80 42.50
N LEU A 7 -16.28 74.84 41.57
CA LEU A 7 -16.05 73.37 41.74
C LEU A 7 -17.11 72.55 42.53
N ALA A 8 -17.31 71.25 42.36
CA ALA A 8 -17.06 70.22 41.36
C ALA A 8 -17.76 68.97 41.93
N ALA A 9 -18.54 68.23 41.14
CA ALA A 9 -18.99 66.89 41.53
C ALA A 9 -19.28 66.03 40.29
N ALA A 10 -18.22 65.65 39.58
CA ALA A 10 -18.25 64.49 38.69
C ALA A 10 -17.81 63.28 39.53
N ALA A 11 -18.77 62.43 39.93
CA ALA A 11 -18.49 61.17 40.58
C ALA A 11 -17.86 60.22 39.54
N ALA A 12 -16.55 59.98 39.65
CA ALA A 12 -15.88 58.89 38.96
C ALA A 12 -16.27 57.58 39.65
N VAL A 13 -17.14 56.80 39.01
CA VAL A 13 -17.31 55.38 39.34
C VAL A 13 -16.07 54.66 38.83
N LEU A 14 -15.07 54.51 39.69
CA LEU A 14 -14.01 53.52 39.48
C LEU A 14 -14.66 52.13 39.58
N TYR A 15 -14.98 51.53 38.45
CA TYR A 15 -15.07 50.09 38.35
C TYR A 15 -13.66 49.54 38.57
N ALA A 16 -13.34 49.18 39.81
CA ALA A 16 -12.30 48.19 40.05
C ALA A 16 -12.85 46.85 39.55
N ALA A 17 -12.59 46.54 38.28
CA ALA A 17 -12.65 45.16 37.83
C ALA A 17 -11.58 44.42 38.64
N THR A 18 -12.01 43.71 39.67
CA THR A 18 -11.17 42.67 40.26
C THR A 18 -10.99 41.65 39.15
N ALA A 19 -9.81 41.64 38.53
CA ALA A 19 -9.39 40.50 37.73
C ALA A 19 -9.48 39.29 38.65
N GLN A 20 -10.35 38.35 38.29
CA GLN A 20 -10.38 37.06 38.95
C GLN A 20 -9.26 36.27 38.29
N ALA A 21 -8.28 35.83 39.08
CA ALA A 21 -7.31 34.84 38.63
C ALA A 21 -8.09 33.67 38.00
N SER A 22 -7.93 33.47 36.69
CA SER A 22 -8.74 32.51 35.93
C SER A 22 -7.84 31.38 35.46
N THR A 23 -8.11 30.17 35.94
CA THR A 23 -7.57 28.95 35.35
C THR A 23 -8.49 28.50 34.23
N VAL A 24 -7.91 28.02 33.13
CA VAL A 24 -8.67 27.34 32.08
C VAL A 24 -8.73 25.86 32.40
N SER A 25 -9.94 25.29 32.43
CA SER A 25 -10.17 23.87 32.75
C SER A 25 -10.80 23.11 31.60
N TYR A 26 -10.42 21.84 31.45
CA TYR A 26 -10.98 20.92 30.48
C TYR A 26 -11.15 19.52 31.06
N CYS A 27 -12.34 18.96 30.95
CA CYS A 27 -12.64 17.59 31.36
C CYS A 27 -12.94 16.74 30.11
N PRO A 28 -11.99 15.92 29.61
CA PRO A 28 -12.23 15.05 28.47
C PRO A 28 -13.24 13.91 28.73
N SER A 29 -13.50 13.61 30.00
CA SER A 29 -14.51 12.64 30.45
C SER A 29 -15.20 13.17 31.70
N ASP A 30 -16.27 12.51 32.14
CA ASP A 30 -16.99 12.88 33.37
C ASP A 30 -16.11 12.76 34.63
N ASP A 31 -15.01 12.01 34.54
CA ASP A 31 -14.16 11.64 35.66
C ASP A 31 -12.79 12.32 35.66
N ILE A 32 -12.28 12.76 34.50
CA ILE A 32 -10.92 13.30 34.38
C ILE A 32 -11.00 14.76 34.03
N CYS A 33 -10.30 15.60 34.80
CA CYS A 33 -10.25 17.04 34.58
C CYS A 33 -8.80 17.55 34.68
N TYR A 34 -8.50 18.50 33.79
CA TYR A 34 -7.26 19.25 33.78
C TYR A 34 -7.58 20.72 33.99
N ALA A 35 -6.70 21.44 34.68
CA ALA A 35 -6.77 22.90 34.77
C ALA A 35 -5.38 23.50 34.61
N VAL A 36 -5.28 24.67 33.97
CA VAL A 36 -4.00 25.35 33.70
C VAL A 36 -4.14 26.83 34.08
N GLY A 37 -3.08 27.38 34.68
CA GLY A 37 -2.93 28.80 35.00
C GLY A 37 -1.49 29.26 34.72
N VAL A 38 -1.38 30.44 34.14
CA VAL A 38 -0.13 31.09 33.74
C VAL A 38 -0.07 32.46 34.41
N PRO A 39 0.90 32.73 35.29
CA PRO A 39 1.13 34.08 35.81
C PRO A 39 1.31 35.09 34.69
N SER A 40 0.70 36.27 34.83
CA SER A 40 0.80 37.35 33.83
C SER A 40 2.25 37.76 33.53
N ALA A 41 3.14 37.65 34.52
CA ALA A 41 4.59 37.84 34.35
C ALA A 41 5.21 36.76 33.42
N THR A 42 4.81 35.50 33.58
CA THR A 42 5.24 34.38 32.70
C THR A 42 4.68 34.57 31.29
N ALA A 43 3.40 34.92 31.15
CA ALA A 43 2.76 35.17 29.86
C ALA A 43 3.44 36.33 29.09
N SER A 44 3.86 37.38 29.80
CA SER A 44 4.52 38.54 29.21
C SER A 44 5.99 38.29 28.84
N SER A 45 6.70 37.48 29.63
CA SER A 45 8.12 37.19 29.42
C SER A 45 8.37 35.97 28.52
N GLY A 46 7.38 35.09 28.36
CA GLY A 46 7.47 33.84 27.61
C GLY A 46 8.16 32.70 28.37
N SER A 47 8.57 32.91 29.62
CA SER A 47 9.32 31.94 30.43
C SER A 47 9.00 32.13 31.91
N GLY A 48 8.95 31.05 32.68
CA GLY A 48 8.71 31.11 34.14
C GLY A 48 7.72 30.07 34.62
N ASN A 49 7.16 30.27 35.81
CA ASN A 49 6.27 29.29 36.40
C ASN A 49 4.98 29.14 35.59
N ILE A 50 4.52 27.92 35.40
CA ILE A 50 3.15 27.58 35.04
C ILE A 50 2.56 26.67 36.10
N TYR A 51 1.24 26.72 36.26
CA TYR A 51 0.50 25.92 37.21
C TYR A 51 -0.49 25.04 36.45
N PHE A 52 -0.55 23.76 36.80
CA PHE A 52 -1.58 22.87 36.27
C PHE A 52 -2.07 21.88 37.33
N GLN A 53 -3.31 21.45 37.17
CA GLN A 53 -3.93 20.42 38.00
C GLN A 53 -4.29 19.23 37.11
N ILE A 54 -4.02 18.02 37.61
CA ILE A 54 -4.57 16.77 37.10
C ILE A 54 -5.47 16.19 38.18
N SER A 55 -6.72 15.90 37.85
CA SER A 55 -7.72 15.31 38.75
C SER A 55 -8.37 14.09 38.11
N ALA A 56 -8.40 12.97 38.82
CA ALA A 56 -9.06 11.75 38.38
C ALA A 56 -9.45 10.81 39.54
N PRO A 57 -10.44 9.93 39.39
CA PRO A 57 -10.73 8.87 40.34
C PRO A 57 -9.56 7.90 40.55
N THR A 58 -9.53 7.30 41.72
CA THR A 58 -8.59 6.22 42.10
C THR A 58 -8.81 4.89 41.36
N SER A 59 -9.87 4.79 40.54
CA SER A 59 -10.12 3.68 39.63
C SER A 59 -9.21 3.69 38.38
N TYR A 60 -8.48 4.79 38.15
CA TYR A 60 -7.45 4.88 37.13
C TYR A 60 -6.10 4.44 37.69
N GLN A 61 -5.43 3.56 36.95
CA GLN A 61 -4.07 3.10 37.25
C GLN A 61 -3.07 4.25 37.11
N TRP A 62 -3.22 5.05 36.05
CA TRP A 62 -2.46 6.27 35.80
C TRP A 62 -3.24 7.23 34.90
N VAL A 63 -2.96 8.53 35.03
CA VAL A 63 -3.51 9.61 34.19
C VAL A 63 -2.39 10.57 33.83
N ALA A 64 -2.38 11.04 32.58
CA ALA A 64 -1.34 11.92 32.06
C ALA A 64 -1.93 13.15 31.38
N LEU A 65 -1.30 14.29 31.61
CA LEU A 65 -1.46 15.52 30.85
C LEU A 65 -0.16 15.78 30.10
N GLY A 66 -0.21 16.32 28.89
CA GLY A 66 1.01 16.69 28.17
C GLY A 66 0.81 17.89 27.26
N THR A 67 1.93 18.52 26.91
CA THR A 67 1.98 19.66 25.99
C THR A 67 2.67 19.26 24.69
N GLY A 68 2.23 19.86 23.58
CA GLY A 68 2.76 19.61 22.25
C GLY A 68 1.81 18.82 21.33
N PRO A 69 2.25 18.49 20.11
CA PRO A 69 1.38 17.99 19.05
C PRO A 69 0.89 16.54 19.23
N GLY A 70 1.49 15.77 20.15
CA GLY A 70 1.20 14.37 20.35
C GLY A 70 2.14 13.70 21.35
N MET A 71 1.99 12.38 21.53
CA MET A 71 2.82 11.58 22.43
C MET A 71 4.30 11.62 22.04
N ALA A 72 4.59 11.47 20.74
CA ALA A 72 5.94 11.63 20.21
C ALA A 72 6.29 13.12 20.11
N GLY A 73 7.36 13.55 20.77
CA GLY A 73 7.81 14.94 20.82
C GLY A 73 7.07 15.81 21.85
N GLY A 74 6.07 15.28 22.55
CA GLY A 74 5.38 15.99 23.63
C GLY A 74 6.14 15.96 24.96
N ASN A 75 5.82 16.91 25.83
CA ASN A 75 6.23 16.90 27.24
C ASN A 75 5.08 16.32 28.07
N ILE A 76 5.30 15.17 28.71
CA ILE A 76 4.23 14.38 29.34
C ILE A 76 4.41 14.42 30.86
N PHE A 77 3.34 14.75 31.57
CA PHE A 77 3.23 14.75 33.02
C PHE A 77 2.30 13.61 33.45
N LEU A 78 2.90 12.53 33.93
CA LEU A 78 2.21 11.32 34.33
C LEU A 78 1.97 11.31 35.83
N MET A 79 0.73 11.07 36.24
CA MET A 79 0.29 10.97 37.63
C MET A 79 -0.25 9.57 37.93
N TYR A 80 0.18 8.99 39.05
CA TYR A 80 -0.37 7.76 39.62
C TYR A 80 -0.26 7.79 41.15
N GLN A 81 -0.98 6.90 41.82
CA GLN A 81 -0.95 6.82 43.28
C GLN A 81 0.38 6.21 43.76
N ASP A 82 0.93 6.76 44.85
CA ASP A 82 2.21 6.32 45.41
C ASP A 82 2.10 5.07 46.31
N GLY A 83 0.88 4.71 46.73
CA GLY A 83 0.59 3.61 47.65
C GLY A 83 0.50 4.02 49.13
N ASN A 84 0.83 5.26 49.45
CA ASN A 84 0.88 5.83 50.79
C ASN A 84 -0.14 6.97 51.01
N GLY A 85 -1.11 7.11 50.10
CA GLY A 85 -2.15 8.15 50.17
C GLY A 85 -1.75 9.46 49.49
N ASN A 86 -0.64 9.47 48.75
CA ASN A 86 -0.21 10.59 47.93
C ASN A 86 -0.12 10.17 46.44
N VAL A 87 0.33 11.08 45.59
CA VAL A 87 0.54 10.84 44.17
C VAL A 87 2.01 10.98 43.80
N THR A 88 2.44 10.15 42.85
CA THR A 88 3.73 10.26 42.17
C THR A 88 3.51 10.99 40.86
N LEU A 89 4.28 12.05 40.64
CA LEU A 89 4.30 12.83 39.40
C LEU A 89 5.61 12.61 38.66
N SER A 90 5.53 12.13 37.42
CA SER A 90 6.68 11.83 36.58
C SER A 90 6.63 12.64 35.28
N SER A 91 7.65 13.44 35.01
CA SER A 91 7.88 14.01 33.67
C SER A 91 8.45 12.93 32.75
N ARG A 92 7.88 12.82 31.56
CA ARG A 92 8.28 11.85 30.56
C ARG A 92 8.29 12.44 29.16
N GLN A 93 9.09 11.83 28.29
CA GLN A 93 9.12 12.14 26.86
C GLN A 93 9.17 10.86 26.04
N SER A 94 8.66 10.92 24.82
CA SER A 94 8.82 9.84 23.85
C SER A 94 9.17 10.41 22.48
N SER A 95 10.00 9.70 21.73
CA SER A 95 10.30 10.03 20.33
C SER A 95 9.41 9.25 19.35
N ARG A 96 8.60 8.31 19.84
CA ARG A 96 7.85 7.33 19.05
C ARG A 96 6.51 7.02 19.74
N HIS A 97 5.73 6.12 19.18
CA HIS A 97 4.59 5.51 19.87
C HIS A 97 5.07 4.32 20.71
N ALA A 98 5.97 4.61 21.64
CA ALA A 98 6.53 3.67 22.61
C ALA A 98 6.42 4.28 24.00
N GLU A 99 6.52 3.46 25.04
CA GLU A 99 6.45 3.91 26.43
C GLU A 99 7.33 5.15 26.65
N PRO A 100 6.76 6.26 27.15
CA PRO A 100 7.55 7.45 27.45
C PRO A 100 8.56 7.16 28.57
N GLU A 101 9.79 7.63 28.37
CA GLU A 101 10.87 7.50 29.34
C GLU A 101 10.92 8.71 30.27
N TYR A 102 11.39 8.48 31.51
CA TYR A 102 11.54 9.54 32.51
C TYR A 102 12.51 10.64 32.02
N ASP A 103 12.07 11.89 32.11
CA ASP A 103 12.86 13.05 31.75
C ASP A 103 13.29 13.83 33.00
N ALA A 104 14.55 13.64 33.39
CA ALA A 104 15.14 14.31 34.55
C ALA A 104 15.28 15.83 34.36
N GLY A 105 15.36 16.32 33.12
CA GLY A 105 15.50 17.75 32.83
C GLY A 105 14.24 18.53 33.22
N THR A 106 13.07 18.10 32.73
CA THR A 106 11.80 18.71 33.15
C THR A 106 11.50 18.40 34.62
N ALA A 107 11.90 17.23 35.12
CA ALA A 107 11.62 16.84 36.51
C ALA A 107 12.18 17.82 37.54
N SER A 108 13.36 18.41 37.29
CA SER A 108 13.95 19.39 38.20
C SER A 108 13.16 20.68 38.32
N ASP A 109 12.30 20.97 37.35
CA ASP A 109 11.44 22.14 37.34
C ASP A 109 10.04 21.85 37.90
N LEU A 110 9.71 20.59 38.20
CA LEU A 110 8.40 20.19 38.71
C LEU A 110 8.37 20.16 40.24
N GLU A 111 7.32 20.77 40.79
CA GLU A 111 7.03 20.78 42.22
C GLU A 111 5.57 20.39 42.45
N LEU A 112 5.34 19.36 43.26
CA LEU A 112 4.01 18.97 43.70
C LEU A 112 3.58 19.88 44.85
N LEU A 113 2.51 20.64 44.63
CA LEU A 113 2.03 21.69 45.53
C LEU A 113 1.06 21.14 46.58
N SER A 114 0.80 21.96 47.60
CA SER A 114 -0.24 21.69 48.60
C SER A 114 -1.62 21.44 47.96
N GLY A 115 -2.37 20.51 48.55
CA GLY A 115 -3.65 20.04 48.01
C GLY A 115 -3.53 18.85 47.05
N SER A 116 -2.31 18.43 46.70
CA SER A 116 -2.08 17.16 46.01
C SER A 116 -2.21 15.97 46.95
N GLY A 117 -2.60 14.82 46.41
CA GLY A 117 -2.68 13.55 47.11
C GLY A 117 -3.93 12.75 46.76
N VAL A 118 -4.19 11.71 47.55
CA VAL A 118 -5.35 10.83 47.36
C VAL A 118 -6.36 11.06 48.48
N SER A 119 -7.56 11.52 48.13
CA SER A 119 -8.63 11.77 49.09
C SER A 119 -10.01 11.64 48.44
N GLY A 120 -11.01 11.19 49.20
CA GLY A 120 -12.40 11.13 48.72
C GLY A 120 -12.61 10.23 47.48
N GLY A 121 -11.74 9.25 47.25
CA GLY A 121 -11.77 8.39 46.06
C GLY A 121 -11.17 9.01 44.80
N ALA A 122 -10.63 10.22 44.88
CA ALA A 122 -9.91 10.91 43.81
C ALA A 122 -8.41 11.04 44.12
N MET A 123 -7.60 11.12 43.07
CA MET A 123 -6.19 11.47 43.11
C MET A 123 -5.99 12.81 42.37
N ILE A 124 -5.29 13.73 43.02
CA ILE A 124 -5.10 15.10 42.55
C ILE A 124 -3.61 15.43 42.58
N ALA A 125 -3.09 15.98 41.49
CA ALA A 125 -1.77 16.60 41.43
C ALA A 125 -1.93 18.07 41.08
N ASN A 126 -1.66 18.95 42.05
CA ASN A 126 -1.45 20.38 41.83
C ASN A 126 0.04 20.59 41.57
N VAL A 127 0.40 21.11 40.42
CA VAL A 127 1.78 21.13 39.96
C VAL A 127 2.19 22.55 39.62
N ARG A 128 3.37 22.94 40.10
CA ARG A 128 4.11 24.09 39.59
C ARG A 128 5.23 23.56 38.70
N CYS A 129 5.36 24.13 37.51
CA CYS A 129 6.52 23.90 36.67
C CYS A 129 7.28 25.20 36.41
N GLY A 130 8.54 25.26 36.81
CA GLY A 130 9.40 26.43 36.68
C GLY A 130 9.83 26.78 35.25
N ASN A 131 9.97 25.76 34.39
CA ASN A 131 10.38 25.94 33.00
C ASN A 131 9.90 24.82 32.05
N CYS A 132 8.59 24.58 32.00
CA CYS A 132 7.99 23.57 31.10
C CYS A 132 7.71 24.09 29.68
N GLN A 133 8.08 25.34 29.39
CA GLN A 133 7.87 25.97 28.09
C GLN A 133 8.83 25.43 27.02
N THR A 134 9.94 24.83 27.43
CA THR A 134 10.95 24.31 26.51
C THR A 134 11.41 22.94 26.96
N TRP A 135 11.43 21.98 26.04
CA TRP A 135 11.97 20.64 26.29
C TRP A 135 12.65 20.11 25.02
N SER A 136 13.28 18.94 25.09
CA SER A 136 14.07 18.40 23.97
C SER A 136 13.25 18.15 22.69
N GLY A 137 11.93 17.91 22.85
CA GLY A 137 11.00 17.58 21.78
C GLY A 137 10.22 18.77 21.22
N GLY A 138 10.29 19.97 21.83
CA GLY A 138 9.47 21.10 21.41
C GLY A 138 9.41 22.25 22.40
N THR A 139 8.47 23.16 22.14
CA THR A 139 8.23 24.36 22.94
C THR A 139 6.72 24.59 23.12
N LEU A 140 6.34 25.14 24.26
CA LEU A 140 4.99 25.63 24.56
C LEU A 140 5.04 27.15 24.64
N ASN A 141 4.32 27.82 23.74
CA ASN A 141 4.10 29.25 23.83
C ASN A 141 2.98 29.55 24.84
N VAL A 142 3.35 30.08 26.00
CA VAL A 142 2.42 30.40 27.09
C VAL A 142 1.49 31.59 26.83
N ALA A 143 1.72 32.33 25.74
CA ALA A 143 0.86 33.42 25.28
C ALA A 143 0.00 33.03 24.06
N ASP A 144 -0.02 31.74 23.69
CA ASP A 144 -0.78 31.25 22.55
C ASP A 144 -2.28 31.14 22.88
N ASN A 145 -3.14 31.47 21.91
CA ASN A 145 -4.59 31.31 22.02
C ASN A 145 -5.09 29.93 21.54
N SER A 146 -4.18 29.09 21.06
CA SER A 146 -4.47 27.72 20.61
C SER A 146 -3.30 26.79 20.94
N ALA A 147 -2.83 26.82 22.19
CA ALA A 147 -1.76 25.95 22.66
C ALA A 147 -2.19 24.48 22.64
N GLN A 148 -1.35 23.60 22.09
CA GLN A 148 -1.68 22.18 21.92
C GLN A 148 -1.42 21.38 23.19
N TRP A 149 -2.46 20.67 23.64
CA TRP A 149 -2.43 19.78 24.80
C TRP A 149 -2.96 18.40 24.46
N ILE A 150 -2.50 17.42 25.22
CA ILE A 150 -2.90 16.03 25.12
C ILE A 150 -3.22 15.48 26.50
N GLY A 151 -4.19 14.58 26.59
CA GLY A 151 -4.50 13.82 27.79
C GLY A 151 -4.48 12.33 27.47
N ALA A 152 -4.08 11.49 28.41
CA ALA A 152 -4.13 10.03 28.26
C ALA A 152 -4.36 9.36 29.60
N TRP A 153 -5.05 8.23 29.63
CA TRP A 153 -5.34 7.55 30.88
C TRP A 153 -5.56 6.06 30.71
N LYS A 154 -5.34 5.33 31.81
CA LYS A 154 -5.54 3.89 31.89
C LYS A 154 -6.37 3.53 33.12
N ALA A 155 -7.46 2.79 32.91
CA ALA A 155 -8.25 2.24 33.99
C ALA A 155 -7.56 0.99 34.55
N GLY A 156 -7.65 0.77 35.86
CA GLY A 156 -7.07 -0.42 36.47
C GLY A 156 -6.69 -0.24 37.93
N SER A 157 -6.06 -1.26 38.49
CA SER A 157 -5.51 -1.20 39.84
C SER A 157 -4.37 -0.19 39.92
N SER A 158 -4.32 0.53 41.03
CA SER A 158 -3.23 1.45 41.39
C SER A 158 -1.84 0.82 41.20
N LEU A 159 -0.90 1.58 40.63
CA LEU A 159 0.50 1.19 40.57
C LEU A 159 1.15 1.13 41.96
N ALA A 160 0.66 1.96 42.89
CA ALA A 160 1.16 2.06 44.27
C ALA A 160 2.70 2.13 44.34
N SER A 161 3.29 3.06 43.57
CA SER A 161 4.74 3.19 43.41
C SER A 161 5.20 4.63 43.52
N THR A 162 6.34 4.84 44.17
CA THR A 162 7.05 6.13 44.26
C THR A 162 8.13 6.29 43.18
N SER A 163 8.38 5.25 42.37
CA SER A 163 9.38 5.29 41.30
C SER A 163 8.94 6.28 40.23
N LEU A 164 9.76 7.28 39.90
CA LEU A 164 9.47 8.23 38.81
C LEU A 164 9.58 7.60 37.42
N SER A 165 10.16 6.40 37.31
CA SER A 165 10.35 5.66 36.06
C SER A 165 9.61 4.32 36.10
N GLU A 166 8.46 4.26 36.78
CA GLU A 166 7.63 3.05 36.84
C GLU A 166 7.17 2.62 35.44
N ASP A 167 7.22 1.32 35.14
CA ASP A 167 6.79 0.81 33.83
C ASP A 167 5.26 0.93 33.70
N ILE A 168 4.79 1.46 32.57
CA ILE A 168 3.37 1.64 32.28
C ILE A 168 2.93 0.95 30.99
N SER A 169 1.76 0.35 31.04
CA SER A 169 1.07 -0.14 29.85
C SER A 169 0.38 0.98 29.08
N ILE A 170 0.11 0.77 27.80
CA ILE A 170 -0.59 1.72 26.92
C ILE A 170 -1.95 2.18 27.50
N HIS A 171 -2.27 3.46 27.29
CA HIS A 171 -3.55 4.06 27.69
C HIS A 171 -4.74 3.38 27.00
N ASP A 172 -5.87 3.34 27.70
CA ASP A 172 -7.13 2.83 27.13
C ASP A 172 -7.83 3.91 26.28
N ALA A 173 -7.67 5.18 26.68
CA ALA A 173 -8.18 6.33 25.94
C ALA A 173 -7.27 7.55 26.08
N HIS A 174 -7.43 8.48 25.15
CA HIS A 174 -6.66 9.71 25.09
C HIS A 174 -7.53 10.84 24.53
N SER A 175 -7.12 12.09 24.77
CA SER A 175 -7.70 13.30 24.21
C SER A 175 -6.61 14.20 23.62
N GLN A 176 -6.98 14.99 22.62
CA GLN A 176 -6.19 16.11 22.12
C GLN A 176 -7.10 17.33 22.13
N PHE A 177 -6.59 18.44 22.62
CA PHE A 177 -7.36 19.66 22.78
C PHE A 177 -6.42 20.85 22.75
N ASP A 178 -6.96 21.97 22.29
CA ASP A 178 -6.24 23.23 22.22
C ASP A 178 -6.78 24.15 23.33
N MET A 179 -5.88 24.75 24.10
CA MET A 179 -6.21 25.70 25.17
C MET A 179 -5.75 27.11 24.78
N ASP A 180 -6.64 28.07 24.96
CA ASP A 180 -6.36 29.50 24.90
C ASP A 180 -5.71 29.93 26.22
N LEU A 181 -4.37 29.91 26.25
CA LEU A 181 -3.61 30.28 27.44
C LEU A 181 -3.69 31.78 27.75
N THR A 182 -4.17 32.60 26.80
CA THR A 182 -4.44 34.02 27.08
C THR A 182 -5.62 34.19 28.05
N GLN A 183 -6.50 33.18 28.16
CA GLN A 183 -7.59 33.15 29.13
C GLN A 183 -7.18 32.48 30.46
N ALA A 184 -6.00 31.87 30.53
CA ALA A 184 -5.47 31.20 31.72
C ALA A 184 -4.58 32.12 32.59
N SER A 185 -4.86 33.43 32.61
CA SER A 185 -3.97 34.40 33.27
C SER A 185 -4.19 34.46 34.78
N LEU A 186 -3.09 34.31 35.54
CA LEU A 186 -3.05 34.51 36.99
C LEU A 186 -2.43 35.87 37.33
N ASP A 187 -3.02 36.58 38.28
CA ASP A 187 -2.52 37.89 38.72
C ASP A 187 -1.23 37.78 39.55
N THR A 188 -1.03 36.64 40.21
CA THR A 188 0.13 36.38 41.06
C THR A 188 0.77 35.05 40.70
N ASP A 189 2.08 34.97 40.94
CA ASP A 189 2.86 33.74 40.80
C ASP A 189 2.72 32.88 42.07
N SER A 190 1.52 32.34 42.26
CA SER A 190 1.16 31.53 43.43
C SER A 190 0.20 30.40 43.05
N ASN A 191 0.14 29.34 43.89
CA ASN A 191 -0.69 28.16 43.65
C ASN A 191 -2.20 28.55 43.54
N PRO A 192 -2.81 28.45 42.34
CA PRO A 192 -4.22 28.83 42.15
C PRO A 192 -5.19 27.76 42.64
N PHE A 193 -4.71 26.56 42.99
CA PHE A 193 -5.53 25.40 43.36
C PHE A 193 -5.69 25.22 44.87
N ASN A 194 -5.16 26.15 45.69
CA ASN A 194 -5.23 26.04 47.14
C ASN A 194 -6.64 26.40 47.64
N GLY A 195 -7.36 25.44 48.22
CA GLY A 195 -8.73 25.61 48.72
C GLY A 195 -9.83 25.41 47.66
N ALA A 196 -9.47 25.11 46.41
CA ALA A 196 -10.40 24.60 45.42
C ALA A 196 -10.59 23.09 45.63
N GLU A 197 -11.85 22.62 45.73
CA GLU A 197 -12.14 21.19 45.57
C GLU A 197 -11.64 20.73 44.20
N ALA A 198 -11.47 19.40 44.02
CA ALA A 198 -11.16 18.80 42.72
C ALA A 198 -11.93 19.53 41.62
N THR A 199 -11.27 19.87 40.50
CA THR A 199 -12.01 20.39 39.34
C THR A 199 -13.08 19.34 39.00
N THR A 200 -14.33 19.60 39.39
CA THR A 200 -15.45 18.67 39.23
C THR A 200 -16.15 19.00 37.92
N SER A 201 -16.73 17.98 37.30
CA SER A 201 -17.49 18.03 36.04
C SER A 201 -18.83 18.81 36.15
N GLY A 202 -18.86 19.88 36.94
CA GLY A 202 -20.01 20.76 37.17
C GLY A 202 -20.35 21.61 35.95
N SER A 203 -21.14 21.03 35.04
CA SER A 203 -22.16 21.69 34.22
C SER A 203 -21.79 23.05 33.60
N ASN A 204 -20.64 23.13 32.93
CA ASN A 204 -20.45 24.03 31.80
C ASN A 204 -19.39 23.43 30.86
N PRO A 205 -19.79 22.69 29.81
CA PRO A 205 -18.85 22.19 28.80
C PRO A 205 -18.26 23.31 27.94
N SER A 206 -18.68 24.56 28.18
CA SER A 206 -18.13 25.77 27.58
C SER A 206 -17.18 26.44 28.56
N ALA A 207 -16.05 25.81 28.88
CA ALA A 207 -14.89 26.58 29.29
C ALA A 207 -14.51 27.45 28.08
N SER A 208 -14.81 28.75 28.15
CA SER A 208 -14.31 29.71 27.16
C SER A 208 -12.80 29.52 27.07
N GLY A 209 -12.28 29.32 25.85
CA GLY A 209 -10.85 29.09 25.66
C GLY A 209 -10.38 27.63 25.65
N VAL A 210 -11.26 26.62 25.58
CA VAL A 210 -10.83 25.25 25.22
C VAL A 210 -11.57 24.76 23.98
N VAL A 211 -10.81 24.33 22.98
CA VAL A 211 -11.34 23.69 21.79
C VAL A 211 -10.87 22.24 21.79
N PRO A 212 -11.77 21.27 22.04
CA PRO A 212 -11.44 19.87 21.78
C PRO A 212 -11.01 19.76 20.33
N SER A 213 -9.80 19.28 20.07
CA SER A 213 -9.36 19.12 18.69
C SER A 213 -10.35 18.15 18.06
N PRO A 214 -10.99 18.50 16.92
CA PRO A 214 -12.05 17.68 16.34
C PRO A 214 -11.51 16.27 16.23
N SER A 215 -12.20 15.32 16.87
CA SER A 215 -11.83 13.91 16.88
C SER A 215 -11.51 13.54 15.44
N ARG A 216 -10.22 13.35 15.13
CA ARG A 216 -9.74 13.16 13.76
C ARG A 216 -10.51 11.97 13.20
N ASN A 217 -11.54 12.23 12.38
CA ASN A 217 -12.66 11.31 12.20
C ASN A 217 -12.13 9.94 11.81
N LYS A 218 -12.12 8.99 12.76
CA LYS A 218 -11.60 7.64 12.54
C LYS A 218 -12.35 6.99 11.37
N GLN A 219 -13.63 7.34 11.23
CA GLN A 219 -14.51 6.95 10.13
C GLN A 219 -13.98 7.35 8.74
N ILE A 220 -13.37 8.53 8.58
CA ILE A 220 -12.89 9.01 7.27
C ILE A 220 -11.67 8.21 6.82
N ILE A 221 -10.70 8.00 7.72
CA ILE A 221 -9.51 7.18 7.41
C ILE A 221 -9.90 5.73 7.20
N TRP A 222 -10.83 5.21 8.02
CA TRP A 222 -11.34 3.86 7.85
C TRP A 222 -12.06 3.70 6.50
N ALA A 223 -12.91 4.64 6.11
CA ALA A 223 -13.59 4.63 4.81
C ALA A 223 -12.60 4.73 3.64
N HIS A 224 -11.61 5.64 3.72
CA HIS A 224 -10.52 5.73 2.75
C HIS A 224 -9.79 4.39 2.60
N GLY A 225 -9.31 3.83 3.72
CA GLY A 225 -8.56 2.59 3.74
C GLY A 225 -9.36 1.40 3.21
N LEU A 226 -10.62 1.25 3.63
CA LEU A 226 -11.49 0.18 3.17
C LEU A 226 -11.78 0.28 1.67
N CYS A 227 -12.18 1.46 1.18
CA CYS A 227 -12.46 1.65 -0.24
C CYS A 227 -11.22 1.45 -1.11
N MET A 228 -10.05 1.94 -0.69
CA MET A 228 -8.78 1.74 -1.42
C MET A 228 -8.34 0.27 -1.40
N ALA A 229 -8.49 -0.42 -0.26
CA ALA A 229 -8.18 -1.83 -0.14
C ALA A 229 -9.05 -2.69 -1.08
N ILE A 230 -10.37 -2.49 -1.08
CA ILE A 230 -11.29 -3.19 -1.99
C ILE A 230 -10.93 -2.91 -3.45
N THR A 231 -10.63 -1.65 -3.76
CA THR A 231 -10.32 -1.21 -5.12
C THR A 231 -9.04 -1.86 -5.66
N PHE A 232 -7.93 -1.81 -4.92
CA PHE A 232 -6.61 -2.29 -5.39
C PHE A 232 -6.36 -3.77 -5.14
N ALA A 233 -6.93 -4.37 -4.09
CA ALA A 233 -6.75 -5.79 -3.80
C ALA A 233 -7.74 -6.68 -4.57
N ILE A 234 -8.95 -6.19 -4.87
CA ILE A 234 -10.02 -7.03 -5.45
C ILE A 234 -10.45 -6.54 -6.83
N LEU A 235 -10.95 -5.30 -6.92
CA LEU A 235 -11.63 -4.84 -8.14
C LEU A 235 -10.66 -4.70 -9.32
N TYR A 236 -9.50 -4.05 -9.17
CA TYR A 236 -8.55 -3.92 -10.28
C TYR A 236 -8.02 -5.26 -10.82
N PRO A 237 -7.59 -6.23 -9.98
CA PRO A 237 -7.22 -7.57 -10.43
C PRO A 237 -8.35 -8.28 -11.19
N LEU A 238 -9.58 -8.22 -10.65
CA LEU A 238 -10.75 -8.82 -11.28
C LEU A 238 -11.05 -8.19 -12.65
N GLY A 239 -11.11 -6.86 -12.71
CA GLY A 239 -11.36 -6.10 -13.93
C GLY A 239 -10.30 -6.33 -15.01
N SER A 240 -9.03 -6.50 -14.62
CA SER A 240 -7.94 -6.81 -15.54
C SER A 240 -8.05 -8.21 -16.13
N ALA A 241 -8.62 -9.18 -15.39
CA ALA A 241 -8.86 -10.54 -15.87
C ALA A 241 -10.04 -10.65 -16.86
N LEU A 242 -10.99 -9.71 -16.84
CA LEU A 242 -12.18 -9.77 -17.71
C LEU A 242 -11.84 -9.77 -19.21
N MET A 243 -10.86 -8.97 -19.64
CA MET A 243 -10.51 -8.88 -21.06
C MET A 243 -9.91 -10.20 -21.60
N PRO A 244 -8.93 -10.83 -20.92
CA PRO A 244 -8.48 -12.18 -21.29
C PRO A 244 -9.56 -13.27 -21.27
N LEU A 245 -10.51 -13.20 -20.33
CA LEU A 245 -11.52 -14.25 -20.13
C LEU A 245 -12.70 -14.15 -21.09
N PHE A 246 -13.27 -12.96 -21.27
CA PHE A 246 -14.50 -12.75 -22.03
C PHE A 246 -14.27 -12.18 -23.43
N GLY A 247 -13.10 -11.59 -23.70
CA GLY A 247 -12.77 -11.01 -25.01
C GLY A 247 -13.57 -9.76 -25.39
N LYS A 248 -14.44 -9.25 -24.50
CA LYS A 248 -15.35 -8.13 -24.76
C LYS A 248 -14.85 -6.84 -24.11
N TRP A 249 -14.44 -5.87 -24.94
CA TRP A 249 -13.84 -4.61 -24.48
C TRP A 249 -14.78 -3.80 -23.59
N TYR A 250 -16.08 -3.78 -23.89
CA TYR A 250 -17.08 -3.00 -23.16
C TYR A 250 -17.34 -3.56 -21.76
N VAL A 251 -17.21 -4.88 -21.57
CA VAL A 251 -17.30 -5.52 -20.25
C VAL A 251 -16.09 -5.12 -19.40
N HIS A 252 -14.88 -5.18 -19.98
CA HIS A 252 -13.66 -4.74 -19.32
C HIS A 252 -13.69 -3.25 -18.99
N GLY A 253 -14.00 -2.39 -19.96
CA GLY A 253 -14.03 -0.94 -19.79
C GLY A 253 -15.13 -0.49 -18.81
N GLY A 254 -16.34 -1.04 -18.95
CA GLY A 254 -17.46 -0.74 -18.06
C GLY A 254 -17.18 -1.14 -16.62
N PHE A 255 -16.63 -2.35 -16.40
CA PHE A 255 -16.23 -2.77 -15.06
C PHE A 255 -15.09 -1.91 -14.53
N GLN A 256 -14.06 -1.57 -15.33
CA GLN A 256 -12.90 -0.78 -14.89
C GLN A 256 -13.23 0.68 -14.56
N LEU A 257 -14.32 1.22 -15.11
CA LEU A 257 -14.78 2.57 -14.79
C LEU A 257 -15.26 2.69 -13.34
N VAL A 258 -15.89 1.64 -12.79
CA VAL A 258 -16.40 1.61 -11.41
C VAL A 258 -15.28 1.75 -10.36
N PRO A 259 -14.23 0.90 -10.32
CA PRO A 259 -13.11 1.07 -9.40
C PRO A 259 -12.30 2.33 -9.70
N TRP A 260 -12.28 2.82 -10.94
CA TRP A 260 -11.64 4.11 -11.26
C TRP A 260 -12.35 5.29 -10.59
N LEU A 261 -13.68 5.34 -10.61
CA LEU A 261 -14.45 6.35 -9.88
C LEU A 261 -14.33 6.18 -8.36
N LEU A 262 -14.42 4.95 -7.86
CA LEU A 262 -14.26 4.64 -6.43
C LEU A 262 -12.88 5.04 -5.90
N MET A 263 -11.82 4.81 -6.69
CA MET A 263 -10.46 5.25 -6.38
C MET A 263 -10.40 6.77 -6.18
N TRP A 264 -11.00 7.57 -7.06
CA TRP A 264 -10.98 9.03 -6.93
C TRP A 264 -11.77 9.52 -5.72
N ALA A 265 -12.94 8.93 -5.46
CA ALA A 265 -13.72 9.24 -4.26
C ALA A 265 -12.94 8.91 -2.98
N ALA A 266 -12.32 7.73 -2.92
CA ALA A 266 -11.51 7.31 -1.79
C ALA A 266 -10.23 8.16 -1.67
N PHE A 267 -9.59 8.54 -2.77
CA PHE A 267 -8.44 9.45 -2.78
C PHE A 267 -8.80 10.82 -2.21
N GLY A 268 -9.97 11.36 -2.54
CA GLY A 268 -10.50 12.59 -1.94
C GLY A 268 -10.64 12.50 -0.42
N LEU A 269 -11.18 11.38 0.10
CA LEU A 269 -11.23 11.11 1.54
C LEU A 269 -9.83 11.03 2.17
N GLY A 270 -8.87 10.46 1.44
CA GLY A 270 -7.46 10.38 1.85
C GLY A 270 -6.80 11.75 1.97
N ILE A 271 -7.00 12.64 0.99
CA ILE A 271 -6.48 14.02 1.04
C ILE A 271 -7.07 14.77 2.24
N PHE A 272 -8.40 14.72 2.41
CA PHE A 272 -9.07 15.36 3.54
C PHE A 272 -8.57 14.81 4.88
N GLY A 273 -8.45 13.48 4.99
CA GLY A 273 -7.92 12.82 6.19
C GLY A 273 -6.45 13.13 6.47
N ALA A 274 -5.63 13.33 5.43
CA ALA A 274 -4.22 13.70 5.55
C ALA A 274 -4.03 15.17 5.94
N GLN A 275 -4.87 16.08 5.45
CA GLN A 275 -4.89 17.49 5.85
C GLN A 275 -5.18 17.64 7.35
N GLN A 276 -6.19 16.93 7.85
CA GLN A 276 -6.53 16.92 9.29
C GLN A 276 -5.41 16.40 10.21
N ARG A 277 -4.42 15.70 9.65
CA ARG A 277 -3.31 15.09 10.39
C ARG A 277 -1.97 15.75 10.12
N ASN A 278 -1.92 16.79 9.27
CA ASN A 278 -0.67 17.38 8.76
C ASN A 278 0.29 16.32 8.16
N MET A 279 -0.27 15.30 7.51
CA MET A 279 0.47 14.18 6.91
C MET A 279 0.52 14.24 5.37
N LEU A 280 0.07 15.36 4.80
CA LEU A 280 -0.01 15.55 3.36
C LEU A 280 1.40 15.62 2.77
N PHE A 281 1.74 14.64 1.94
CA PHE A 281 3.07 14.44 1.33
C PHE A 281 4.26 14.30 2.30
N ASN A 282 4.01 14.06 3.59
CA ASN A 282 5.07 13.91 4.60
C ASN A 282 5.38 12.43 4.93
N ASN A 283 4.83 11.47 4.18
CA ASN A 283 5.12 10.06 4.40
C ASN A 283 5.06 9.28 3.09
N THR A 284 5.66 8.08 3.09
CA THR A 284 5.75 7.22 1.91
C THR A 284 4.38 6.85 1.36
N HIS A 285 3.39 6.59 2.21
CA HIS A 285 2.05 6.19 1.76
C HIS A 285 1.31 7.33 1.02
N THR A 286 1.39 8.57 1.53
CA THR A 286 0.74 9.73 0.90
C THR A 286 1.48 10.15 -0.38
N GLN A 287 2.81 10.11 -0.39
CA GLN A 287 3.60 10.39 -1.60
C GLN A 287 3.39 9.34 -2.69
N LEU A 288 3.62 8.06 -2.38
CA LEU A 288 3.47 6.96 -3.34
C LEU A 288 2.02 6.85 -3.82
N GLY A 289 1.05 6.94 -2.91
CA GLY A 289 -0.37 6.88 -3.23
C GLY A 289 -0.78 7.97 -4.24
N THR A 290 -0.37 9.21 -4.04
CA THR A 290 -0.67 10.31 -4.97
C THR A 290 -0.02 10.08 -6.33
N VAL A 291 1.23 9.63 -6.38
CA VAL A 291 1.90 9.30 -7.65
C VAL A 291 1.14 8.18 -8.38
N VAL A 292 0.80 7.08 -7.70
CA VAL A 292 0.07 5.95 -8.31
C VAL A 292 -1.29 6.39 -8.85
N VAL A 293 -2.07 7.15 -8.08
CA VAL A 293 -3.39 7.65 -8.51
C VAL A 293 -3.26 8.58 -9.72
N ALA A 294 -2.29 9.50 -9.72
CA ALA A 294 -2.05 10.40 -10.84
C ALA A 294 -1.65 9.64 -12.13
N LEU A 295 -0.78 8.65 -12.02
CA LEU A 295 -0.38 7.82 -13.17
C LEU A 295 -1.52 6.91 -13.65
N LEU A 296 -2.37 6.44 -12.75
CA LEU A 296 -3.54 5.61 -13.09
C LEU A 296 -4.68 6.44 -13.70
N ALA A 297 -4.73 7.76 -13.48
CA ALA A 297 -5.67 8.67 -14.13
C ALA A 297 -5.61 8.61 -15.66
N ILE A 298 -4.43 8.32 -16.20
CA ILE A 298 -4.16 8.26 -17.65
C ILE A 298 -4.66 6.93 -18.27
N GLN A 299 -4.95 5.91 -17.46
CA GLN A 299 -5.33 4.57 -17.93
C GLN A 299 -6.55 4.51 -18.86
N PRO A 300 -7.68 5.19 -18.58
CA PRO A 300 -8.84 5.15 -19.47
C PRO A 300 -8.53 5.70 -20.86
N ALA A 301 -7.74 6.78 -20.95
CA ALA A 301 -7.32 7.35 -22.22
C ALA A 301 -6.43 6.38 -23.02
N LEU A 302 -5.44 5.76 -22.36
CA LEU A 302 -4.59 4.73 -22.98
C LEU A 302 -5.40 3.49 -23.42
N GLY A 303 -6.39 3.08 -22.63
CA GLY A 303 -7.29 1.97 -22.95
C GLY A 303 -8.18 2.27 -24.17
N TYR A 304 -8.69 3.50 -24.27
CA TYR A 304 -9.49 3.93 -25.42
C TYR A 304 -8.65 4.00 -26.70
N ILE A 305 -7.46 4.61 -26.65
CA ILE A 305 -6.54 4.69 -27.80
C ILE A 305 -6.09 3.29 -28.22
N HIS A 306 -5.79 2.40 -27.26
CA HIS A 306 -5.53 0.98 -27.52
C HIS A 306 -6.67 0.35 -28.31
N HIS A 307 -7.91 0.56 -27.86
CA HIS A 307 -9.08 -0.05 -28.49
C HIS A 307 -9.26 0.41 -29.93
N LEU A 308 -9.19 1.74 -30.18
CA LEU A 308 -9.25 2.32 -31.52
C LEU A 308 -8.15 1.77 -32.43
N HIS A 309 -6.92 1.65 -31.91
CA HIS A 309 -5.79 1.11 -32.67
C HIS A 309 -6.02 -0.35 -33.06
N VAL A 310 -6.47 -1.19 -32.13
CA VAL A 310 -6.76 -2.60 -32.42
C VAL A 310 -7.92 -2.75 -33.40
N GLN A 311 -8.95 -1.91 -33.30
CA GLN A 311 -10.09 -1.92 -34.22
C GLN A 311 -9.69 -1.48 -35.63
N LYS A 312 -8.80 -0.49 -35.77
CA LYS A 312 -8.35 0.02 -37.08
C LYS A 312 -7.35 -0.91 -37.78
N TYR A 313 -6.40 -1.49 -37.04
CA TYR A 313 -5.28 -2.23 -37.64
C TYR A 313 -5.35 -3.75 -37.46
N GLY A 314 -6.34 -4.26 -36.72
CA GLY A 314 -6.51 -5.70 -36.46
C GLY A 314 -5.40 -6.34 -35.59
N ARG A 315 -4.43 -5.56 -35.12
CA ARG A 315 -3.26 -6.03 -34.36
C ARG A 315 -2.90 -5.10 -33.21
N ARG A 316 -2.18 -5.65 -32.22
CA ARG A 316 -1.65 -4.88 -31.08
C ARG A 316 -0.53 -3.95 -31.53
N GLY A 317 -0.59 -2.70 -31.09
CA GLY A 317 0.46 -1.70 -31.32
C GLY A 317 1.33 -1.48 -30.08
N ILE A 318 2.29 -0.55 -30.18
CA ILE A 318 3.15 -0.14 -29.04
C ILE A 318 2.32 0.39 -27.88
N ILE A 319 1.32 1.22 -28.17
CA ILE A 319 0.35 1.75 -27.19
C ILE A 319 -0.37 0.59 -26.47
N SER A 320 -0.60 -0.52 -27.17
CA SER A 320 -1.25 -1.68 -26.58
C SER A 320 -0.40 -2.32 -25.48
N TYR A 321 0.90 -2.49 -25.73
CA TYR A 321 1.83 -3.00 -24.72
C TYR A 321 2.03 -2.00 -23.58
N GLY A 322 2.09 -0.71 -23.91
CA GLY A 322 2.16 0.39 -22.95
C GLY A 322 1.01 0.33 -21.94
N HIS A 323 -0.25 0.38 -22.39
CA HIS A 323 -1.43 0.28 -21.53
C HIS A 323 -1.40 -0.94 -20.59
N ILE A 324 -1.05 -2.12 -21.13
CA ILE A 324 -1.04 -3.38 -20.38
C ILE A 324 0.04 -3.39 -19.29
N TRP A 325 1.29 -3.03 -19.62
CA TRP A 325 2.38 -3.06 -18.64
C TRP A 325 2.28 -1.91 -17.65
N TRP A 326 1.87 -0.72 -18.10
CA TRP A 326 1.56 0.42 -17.25
C TRP A 326 0.53 0.04 -16.18
N GLY A 327 -0.54 -0.66 -16.57
CA GLY A 327 -1.59 -1.09 -15.64
C GLY A 327 -1.08 -2.08 -14.61
N ARG A 328 -0.32 -3.09 -15.05
CA ARG A 328 0.21 -4.12 -14.15
C ARG A 328 1.16 -3.56 -13.10
N ILE A 329 2.05 -2.65 -13.50
CA ILE A 329 3.01 -2.04 -12.57
C ILE A 329 2.26 -1.21 -11.53
N LEU A 330 1.33 -0.35 -11.97
CA LEU A 330 0.56 0.51 -11.06
C LEU A 330 -0.37 -0.27 -10.13
N MET A 331 -0.94 -1.40 -10.59
CA MET A 331 -1.73 -2.28 -9.73
C MET A 331 -0.91 -2.81 -8.55
N VAL A 332 0.29 -3.33 -8.83
CA VAL A 332 1.19 -3.86 -7.79
C VAL A 332 1.65 -2.74 -6.85
N LEU A 333 2.05 -1.58 -7.40
CA LEU A 333 2.44 -0.42 -6.58
C LEU A 333 1.28 0.07 -5.70
N GLY A 334 0.06 0.08 -6.22
CA GLY A 334 -1.14 0.44 -5.46
C GLY A 334 -1.45 -0.54 -4.33
N ALA A 335 -1.27 -1.85 -4.55
CA ALA A 335 -1.40 -2.86 -3.50
C ALA A 335 -0.32 -2.70 -2.41
N ILE A 336 0.94 -2.46 -2.79
CA ILE A 336 2.01 -2.16 -1.84
C ILE A 336 1.68 -0.90 -1.04
N ASN A 337 1.19 0.15 -1.72
CA ASN A 337 0.77 1.38 -1.06
C ASN A 337 -0.39 1.16 -0.08
N GLY A 338 -1.33 0.26 -0.40
CA GLY A 338 -2.40 -0.14 0.51
C GLY A 338 -1.86 -0.78 1.79
N GLY A 339 -0.85 -1.65 1.68
CA GLY A 339 -0.14 -2.22 2.83
C GLY A 339 0.57 -1.16 3.68
N LEU A 340 1.26 -0.21 3.04
CA LEU A 340 1.88 0.94 3.73
C LEU A 340 0.84 1.80 4.47
N GLY A 341 -0.37 1.94 3.92
CA GLY A 341 -1.47 2.67 4.55
C GLY A 341 -1.94 2.01 5.84
N LEU A 342 -2.07 0.68 5.85
CA LEU A 342 -2.43 -0.07 7.06
C LEU A 342 -1.36 0.03 8.15
N GLN A 343 -0.08 -0.02 7.75
CA GLN A 343 1.04 0.20 8.68
C GLN A 343 1.04 1.61 9.26
N LEU A 344 0.74 2.64 8.44
CA LEU A 344 0.68 4.03 8.88
C LEU A 344 -0.37 4.26 9.98
N THR A 345 -1.46 3.49 9.96
CA THR A 345 -2.53 3.59 10.96
C THR A 345 -2.30 2.74 12.20
N ASN A 346 -1.17 2.01 12.30
CA ASN A 346 -0.96 0.96 13.30
C ASN A 346 -2.19 0.03 13.40
N ALA A 347 -2.69 -0.41 12.25
CA ALA A 347 -3.85 -1.30 12.19
C ALA A 347 -3.52 -2.61 12.93
N GLU A 348 -4.52 -3.23 13.56
CA GLU A 348 -4.36 -4.53 14.21
C GLU A 348 -3.71 -5.54 13.27
N ASP A 349 -2.81 -6.36 13.80
CA ASP A 349 -2.11 -7.39 13.02
C ASP A 349 -3.09 -8.27 12.24
N GLY A 350 -4.28 -8.54 12.80
CA GLY A 350 -5.36 -9.27 12.13
C GLY A 350 -5.83 -8.62 10.82
N LEU A 351 -5.95 -7.29 10.76
CA LEU A 351 -6.34 -6.57 9.56
C LEU A 351 -5.23 -6.56 8.51
N ILE A 352 -3.97 -6.39 8.94
CA ILE A 352 -2.81 -6.43 8.04
C ILE A 352 -2.68 -7.82 7.41
N ILE A 353 -2.83 -8.88 8.21
CA ILE A 353 -2.81 -10.27 7.76
C ILE A 353 -3.98 -10.53 6.80
N ALA A 354 -5.20 -10.12 7.16
CA ALA A 354 -6.38 -10.33 6.31
C ALA A 354 -6.22 -9.64 4.94
N TYR A 355 -5.80 -8.38 4.92
CA TYR A 355 -5.51 -7.66 3.68
C TYR A 355 -4.47 -8.38 2.82
N SER A 356 -3.35 -8.79 3.44
CA SER A 356 -2.25 -9.45 2.75
C SER A 356 -2.67 -10.77 2.13
N ILE A 357 -3.46 -11.58 2.84
CA ILE A 357 -4.01 -12.85 2.36
C ILE A 357 -4.96 -12.61 1.18
N VAL A 358 -5.91 -11.68 1.31
CA VAL A 358 -6.88 -11.37 0.24
C VAL A 358 -6.17 -10.87 -1.00
N ALA A 359 -5.22 -9.93 -0.86
CA ALA A 359 -4.44 -9.42 -1.97
C ALA A 359 -3.63 -10.55 -2.64
N ALA A 360 -2.94 -11.39 -1.87
CA ALA A 360 -2.16 -12.50 -2.41
C ALA A 360 -3.04 -13.48 -3.21
N ILE A 361 -4.20 -13.87 -2.67
CA ILE A 361 -5.15 -14.77 -3.35
C ILE A 361 -5.66 -14.13 -4.65
N MET A 362 -6.07 -12.86 -4.62
CA MET A 362 -6.62 -12.20 -5.80
C MET A 362 -5.58 -12.02 -6.92
N TYR A 363 -4.35 -11.66 -6.57
CA TYR A 363 -3.26 -11.54 -7.56
C TYR A 363 -2.82 -12.91 -8.08
N LEU A 364 -2.86 -13.95 -7.25
CA LEU A 364 -2.63 -15.34 -7.68
C LEU A 364 -3.72 -15.80 -8.66
N MET A 365 -4.99 -15.54 -8.35
CA MET A 365 -6.12 -15.84 -9.24
C MET A 365 -6.01 -15.09 -10.57
N TYR A 366 -5.61 -13.81 -10.54
CA TYR A 366 -5.31 -13.04 -11.75
C TYR A 366 -4.20 -13.69 -12.58
N ALA A 367 -3.10 -14.11 -11.95
CA ALA A 367 -2.00 -14.78 -12.62
C ALA A 367 -2.42 -16.11 -13.24
N ILE A 368 -3.18 -16.94 -12.52
CA ILE A 368 -3.72 -18.23 -12.99
C ILE A 368 -4.68 -18.04 -14.17
N ALA A 369 -5.63 -17.11 -14.06
CA ALA A 369 -6.57 -16.82 -15.15
C ALA A 369 -5.82 -16.44 -16.43
N LYS A 370 -4.76 -15.63 -16.30
CA LYS A 370 -3.92 -15.21 -17.42
C LYS A 370 -3.10 -16.38 -18.00
N THR A 371 -2.52 -17.24 -17.18
CA THR A 371 -1.73 -18.39 -17.66
C THR A 371 -2.61 -19.40 -18.39
N ILE A 372 -3.79 -19.73 -17.86
CA ILE A 372 -4.76 -20.64 -18.50
C ILE A 372 -5.18 -20.10 -19.87
N VAL A 373 -5.55 -18.82 -19.97
CA VAL A 373 -5.93 -18.20 -21.25
C VAL A 373 -4.76 -18.20 -22.24
N SER A 374 -3.54 -17.96 -21.76
CA SER A 374 -2.35 -17.98 -22.62
C SER A 374 -2.04 -19.38 -23.15
N ILE A 375 -2.30 -20.44 -22.38
CA ILE A 375 -2.10 -21.83 -22.79
C ILE A 375 -3.18 -22.23 -23.81
N ARG A 376 -4.46 -21.93 -23.53
CA ARG A 376 -5.58 -22.24 -24.45
C ARG A 376 -5.42 -21.62 -25.84
N LYS A 377 -4.82 -20.43 -25.94
CA LYS A 377 -4.54 -19.77 -27.24
C LYS A 377 -3.37 -20.37 -28.01
N LYS A 378 -2.52 -21.19 -27.37
CA LYS A 378 -1.36 -21.83 -28.00
C LYS A 378 -1.63 -23.24 -28.50
N THR A 379 -2.75 -23.87 -28.14
CA THR A 379 -3.14 -25.18 -28.66
C THR A 379 -3.97 -24.97 -29.93
N PRO A 380 -3.43 -25.18 -31.14
CA PRO A 380 -4.26 -25.29 -32.33
C PRO A 380 -4.97 -26.63 -32.24
N THR A 381 -6.29 -26.64 -32.27
CA THR A 381 -7.03 -27.85 -32.62
C THR A 381 -6.77 -28.15 -34.09
N ASP A 382 -5.77 -29.00 -34.34
CA ASP A 382 -5.74 -29.85 -35.53
C ASP A 382 -6.91 -30.82 -35.43
N ALA A 383 -8.06 -30.38 -35.92
CA ALA A 383 -9.21 -31.21 -36.24
C ALA A 383 -9.76 -30.77 -37.59
N GLY A 384 -8.90 -30.81 -38.60
CA GLY A 384 -9.31 -30.84 -40.00
C GLY A 384 -9.88 -32.22 -40.31
N GLY A 385 -11.20 -32.35 -40.23
CA GLY A 385 -11.96 -33.51 -40.69
C GLY A 385 -13.04 -33.04 -41.64
N ASP A 386 -12.69 -33.06 -42.91
CA ASP A 386 -13.46 -32.69 -44.10
C ASP A 386 -14.91 -33.21 -44.09
N ARG A 387 -15.89 -32.34 -44.34
CA ARG A 387 -17.28 -32.73 -44.66
C ARG A 387 -17.80 -31.90 -45.83
N ARG A 388 -17.48 -32.38 -47.02
CA ARG A 388 -18.20 -32.07 -48.27
C ARG A 388 -19.45 -32.96 -48.35
N LYS A 389 -20.58 -32.34 -48.72
CA LYS A 389 -21.89 -32.96 -49.02
C LYS A 389 -21.77 -34.08 -50.06
N GLY A 390 -22.49 -35.19 -49.84
CA GLY A 390 -22.79 -36.22 -50.84
C GLY A 390 -24.07 -36.97 -50.46
N SER A 391 -25.02 -37.00 -51.38
CA SER A 391 -26.36 -37.59 -51.28
C SER A 391 -26.36 -39.12 -51.42
N GLY A 392 -27.26 -39.77 -50.66
CA GLY A 392 -28.04 -40.97 -51.01
C GLY A 392 -27.36 -42.21 -51.60
N VAL A 393 -27.51 -43.36 -50.92
CA VAL A 393 -28.24 -44.56 -51.40
C VAL A 393 -28.26 -45.62 -50.27
N GLU A 394 -29.40 -46.29 -50.21
CA GLU A 394 -29.92 -47.28 -49.26
C GLU A 394 -29.33 -48.70 -49.46
N SER A 395 -29.15 -49.48 -48.36
CA SER A 395 -29.51 -50.92 -48.29
C SER A 395 -29.27 -51.57 -46.91
N SER A 396 -30.39 -51.82 -46.21
CA SER A 396 -30.84 -53.03 -45.47
C SER A 396 -29.90 -54.02 -44.72
N ARG A 397 -30.30 -54.26 -43.45
CA ARG A 397 -30.41 -55.55 -42.69
C ARG A 397 -29.10 -56.19 -42.15
N TYR A 398 -28.96 -56.63 -40.88
CA TYR A 398 -29.86 -57.36 -39.98
C TYR A 398 -29.69 -57.03 -38.48
N VAL A 399 -30.73 -57.39 -37.73
CA VAL A 399 -30.98 -57.31 -36.28
C VAL A 399 -30.29 -58.45 -35.53
N GLU A 400 -29.74 -58.18 -34.33
CA GLU A 400 -29.97 -59.07 -33.19
C GLU A 400 -29.96 -58.30 -31.85
N ASP A 401 -30.94 -58.68 -31.05
CA ASP A 401 -31.41 -58.15 -29.77
C ASP A 401 -30.64 -58.78 -28.60
N GLY A 402 -30.60 -58.10 -27.46
CA GLY A 402 -29.96 -58.62 -26.24
C GLY A 402 -29.62 -57.51 -25.24
N GLY A 403 -30.62 -57.12 -24.44
CA GLY A 403 -30.51 -56.04 -23.46
C GLY A 403 -29.59 -56.33 -22.27
N GLU A 404 -29.19 -55.27 -21.58
CA GLU A 404 -29.51 -55.06 -20.15
C GLU A 404 -29.01 -53.68 -19.66
N MET A 405 -29.82 -53.09 -18.77
CA MET A 405 -29.56 -51.87 -18.02
C MET A 405 -28.24 -51.98 -17.21
N HIS A 406 -27.49 -50.88 -17.12
CA HIS A 406 -27.38 -50.10 -15.87
C HIS A 406 -26.33 -48.99 -15.96
N SER A 407 -26.77 -47.83 -15.49
CA SER A 407 -25.98 -46.66 -15.13
C SER A 407 -24.79 -46.99 -14.22
N ARG A 408 -23.63 -46.36 -14.50
CA ARG A 408 -22.70 -45.81 -13.48
C ARG A 408 -21.53 -45.09 -14.15
N GLN A 409 -21.63 -43.77 -14.20
CA GLN A 409 -20.48 -42.88 -14.06
C GLN A 409 -19.99 -42.91 -12.61
N ALA A 410 -18.71 -42.58 -12.46
CA ALA A 410 -17.97 -42.24 -11.25
C ALA A 410 -17.29 -43.39 -10.49
N VAL A 411 -16.06 -43.07 -10.06
CA VAL A 411 -15.13 -43.80 -9.18
C VAL A 411 -14.13 -44.74 -9.87
N ALA A 412 -13.05 -44.15 -10.40
CA ALA A 412 -11.75 -44.82 -10.53
C ALA A 412 -10.61 -43.79 -10.39
N ALA A 413 -10.52 -43.17 -9.21
CA ALA A 413 -9.39 -42.34 -8.81
C ALA A 413 -9.18 -42.46 -7.29
N ALA A 414 -8.73 -43.62 -6.84
CA ALA A 414 -8.13 -43.79 -5.51
C ALA A 414 -7.42 -45.14 -5.46
N SER A 415 -6.09 -45.13 -5.31
CA SER A 415 -5.24 -46.17 -4.70
C SER A 415 -3.87 -46.38 -5.38
N ARG A 416 -3.04 -45.33 -5.53
CA ARG A 416 -1.57 -45.51 -5.53
C ARG A 416 -0.89 -44.34 -4.83
N LEU A 417 0.02 -44.69 -3.92
CA LEU A 417 0.86 -43.87 -3.05
C LEU A 417 0.27 -43.42 -1.71
N ALA A 418 0.11 -44.39 -0.81
CA ALA A 418 0.48 -44.21 0.58
C ALA A 418 1.66 -45.14 0.88
N GLY A 419 2.79 -44.57 1.33
CA GLY A 419 3.91 -45.36 1.89
C GLY A 419 5.30 -44.86 1.56
N ARG A 420 5.74 -43.75 2.19
CA ARG A 420 6.92 -43.69 3.07
C ARG A 420 7.28 -42.25 3.45
N ASN A 421 7.37 -42.04 4.77
CA ASN A 421 7.72 -40.81 5.46
C ASN A 421 9.16 -40.36 5.16
N ALA A 422 9.31 -39.15 4.63
CA ALA A 422 10.43 -38.23 4.88
C ALA A 422 9.96 -36.81 4.50
N VAL A 423 9.43 -36.08 5.48
CA VAL A 423 9.01 -34.69 5.31
C VAL A 423 10.27 -33.81 5.23
N GLN A 424 10.71 -33.47 4.02
CA GLN A 424 11.51 -32.27 3.81
C GLN A 424 10.55 -31.07 3.75
N MET A 425 10.34 -30.40 4.89
CA MET A 425 9.79 -29.05 4.90
C MET A 425 10.75 -28.12 4.15
N ARG A 426 10.41 -27.73 2.93
CA ARG A 426 10.99 -26.55 2.29
C ARG A 426 10.25 -25.32 2.80
N THR A 427 10.69 -24.81 3.93
CA THR A 427 10.38 -23.47 4.43
C THR A 427 11.06 -22.43 3.54
N PHE A 428 10.28 -21.52 2.95
CA PHE A 428 10.80 -20.29 2.32
C PHE A 428 10.99 -19.19 3.37
N LEU A 429 11.73 -19.50 4.43
CA LEU A 429 12.23 -18.55 5.41
C LEU A 429 13.75 -18.57 5.29
N ASN A 430 14.33 -17.53 4.69
CA ASN A 430 15.73 -17.21 4.92
C ASN A 430 15.79 -16.56 6.31
N PRO A 431 16.36 -17.22 7.35
CA PRO A 431 16.67 -16.50 8.56
C PRO A 431 17.71 -15.45 8.20
N THR A 432 17.42 -14.18 8.46
CA THR A 432 18.41 -13.10 8.47
C THR A 432 19.35 -13.33 9.67
N VAL A 433 20.23 -14.31 9.52
CA VAL A 433 21.47 -14.37 10.27
C VAL A 433 22.34 -13.25 9.71
N SER A 434 22.75 -12.34 10.59
CA SER A 434 23.74 -11.31 10.30
C SER A 434 25.01 -11.96 9.74
N ARG A 435 25.12 -12.03 8.41
CA ARG A 435 26.36 -12.41 7.74
C ARG A 435 27.37 -11.31 8.01
N ARG A 436 28.25 -11.52 9.00
CA ARG A 436 29.58 -10.92 8.94
C ARG A 436 30.18 -11.34 7.60
N ALA A 437 30.58 -10.37 6.78
CA ALA A 437 31.20 -10.63 5.49
C ALA A 437 32.42 -11.53 5.70
N ASP A 438 32.42 -12.71 5.07
CA ASP A 438 33.59 -13.58 5.04
C ASP A 438 34.58 -12.95 4.05
N PHE A 439 35.56 -12.23 4.59
CA PHE A 439 36.54 -11.46 3.83
C PHE A 439 37.25 -12.31 2.78
N VAL A 440 37.44 -13.61 3.04
CA VAL A 440 38.08 -14.54 2.10
C VAL A 440 37.18 -14.79 0.90
N GLN A 441 35.87 -14.94 1.12
CA GLN A 441 34.91 -15.14 0.05
C GLN A 441 34.78 -13.88 -0.83
N GLU A 442 34.78 -12.69 -0.24
CA GLU A 442 34.72 -11.45 -1.01
C GLU A 442 36.01 -11.17 -1.78
N LEU A 443 37.18 -11.45 -1.20
CA LEU A 443 38.47 -11.34 -1.89
C LEU A 443 38.54 -12.31 -3.07
N TYR A 444 38.11 -13.56 -2.88
CA TYR A 444 38.05 -14.56 -3.95
C TYR A 444 37.11 -14.15 -5.08
N LEU A 445 35.92 -13.64 -4.75
CA LEU A 445 34.96 -13.14 -5.75
C LEU A 445 35.46 -11.89 -6.47
N LYS A 446 36.26 -11.05 -5.80
CA LYS A 446 36.90 -9.87 -6.40
C LYS A 446 37.99 -10.28 -7.40
N GLU A 447 38.84 -11.24 -7.05
CA GLU A 447 39.88 -11.76 -7.96
C GLU A 447 39.27 -12.47 -9.17
N LEU A 448 38.20 -13.27 -8.97
CA LEU A 448 37.48 -13.88 -10.08
C LEU A 448 36.84 -12.86 -11.02
N LYS A 449 36.31 -11.75 -10.48
CA LYS A 449 35.78 -10.66 -11.31
C LYS A 449 36.87 -9.85 -12.00
N ALA A 450 38.06 -9.75 -11.40
CA ALA A 450 39.20 -9.07 -11.99
C ALA A 450 39.91 -9.91 -13.06
N TYR A 451 39.72 -11.24 -13.06
CA TYR A 451 40.32 -12.12 -14.04
C TYR A 451 39.68 -11.95 -15.43
N LYS A 452 40.40 -11.29 -16.33
CA LYS A 452 40.15 -11.33 -17.77
C LYS A 452 40.96 -12.45 -18.39
N ALA A 453 40.27 -13.48 -18.88
CA ALA A 453 40.92 -14.50 -19.69
C ALA A 453 41.57 -13.84 -20.93
N PRO A 454 42.82 -14.22 -21.28
CA PRO A 454 43.44 -13.71 -22.50
C PRO A 454 42.59 -14.10 -23.72
N PRO A 455 42.53 -13.24 -24.75
CA PRO A 455 41.72 -13.51 -25.94
C PRO A 455 42.23 -14.76 -26.66
N ILE A 456 41.34 -15.71 -26.90
CA ILE A 456 41.63 -16.96 -27.61
C ILE A 456 42.06 -16.59 -29.04
N LYS A 457 43.32 -16.88 -29.38
CA LYS A 457 43.84 -16.69 -30.74
C LYS A 457 43.39 -17.86 -31.62
N ALA A 458 43.20 -17.63 -32.92
CA ALA A 458 42.78 -18.68 -33.85
C ALA A 458 43.75 -19.89 -33.92
N ASN A 459 44.99 -19.74 -33.44
CA ASN A 459 46.00 -20.80 -33.38
C ASN A 459 46.05 -21.55 -32.02
N ASP A 460 45.22 -21.21 -31.03
CA ASP A 460 45.26 -21.85 -29.70
C ASP A 460 44.73 -23.31 -29.72
N SER A 461 44.08 -23.71 -30.81
CA SER A 461 43.63 -25.08 -31.08
C SER A 461 44.69 -25.96 -31.77
N GLN A 462 45.76 -25.38 -32.32
CA GLN A 462 46.83 -26.11 -33.01
C GLN A 462 47.83 -26.69 -31.99
N GLY A 463 47.45 -27.79 -31.36
CA GLY A 463 48.31 -28.54 -30.43
C GLY A 463 47.55 -29.41 -29.45
N HIS A 464 46.27 -29.13 -29.20
CA HIS A 464 45.42 -29.88 -28.26
C HIS A 464 44.42 -30.83 -28.94
N VAL A 465 44.23 -30.73 -30.26
CA VAL A 465 43.36 -31.62 -31.03
C VAL A 465 44.14 -32.13 -32.25
N LEU A 466 44.26 -33.45 -32.40
CA LEU A 466 44.79 -34.05 -33.62
C LEU A 466 43.85 -33.72 -34.79
N GLU A 467 44.40 -33.17 -35.87
CA GLU A 467 43.62 -32.81 -37.05
C GLU A 467 43.05 -34.08 -37.71
N PHE A 468 41.72 -34.19 -37.72
CA PHE A 468 41.04 -35.35 -38.25
C PHE A 468 41.07 -35.31 -39.79
N GLN A 469 41.92 -36.14 -40.38
CA GLN A 469 41.94 -36.39 -41.82
C GLN A 469 40.83 -37.42 -42.15
N GLN A 470 39.78 -36.98 -42.84
CA GLN A 470 38.78 -37.90 -43.39
C GLN A 470 39.46 -38.82 -44.42
N PRO A 471 39.23 -40.15 -44.36
CA PRO A 471 39.67 -41.05 -45.42
C PRO A 471 39.08 -40.59 -46.74
N LYS A 472 39.90 -40.56 -47.79
CA LYS A 472 39.47 -40.22 -49.14
C LYS A 472 38.31 -41.16 -49.52
N ALA A 473 37.16 -40.59 -49.87
CA ALA A 473 36.02 -41.37 -50.34
C ALA A 473 36.48 -42.26 -51.51
N PRO A 474 36.16 -43.57 -51.52
CA PRO A 474 36.50 -44.43 -52.64
C PRO A 474 35.81 -43.89 -53.89
N THR A 475 36.57 -43.75 -54.96
CA THR A 475 36.04 -43.37 -56.28
C THR A 475 35.05 -44.44 -56.71
N SER A 476 33.77 -44.08 -56.80
CA SER A 476 32.74 -44.96 -57.36
C SER A 476 33.07 -45.21 -58.84
N PRO A 477 33.16 -46.47 -59.31
CA PRO A 477 33.51 -46.79 -60.70
C PRO A 477 32.51 -46.28 -61.75
N GLU A 478 31.29 -45.89 -61.36
CA GLU A 478 30.20 -45.58 -62.31
C GLU A 478 30.26 -44.17 -62.92
N GLU A 479 31.08 -43.23 -62.41
CA GLU A 479 31.15 -41.87 -63.00
C GLU A 479 32.15 -41.74 -64.16
N ALA A 480 33.04 -42.73 -64.34
CA ALA A 480 33.96 -42.74 -65.49
C ALA A 480 33.27 -43.23 -66.78
N ASP A 481 32.23 -44.07 -66.68
CA ASP A 481 31.52 -44.67 -67.82
C ASP A 481 30.41 -43.78 -68.40
N LEU A 482 29.92 -42.81 -67.62
CA LEU A 482 28.92 -41.84 -68.11
C LEU A 482 29.56 -40.76 -68.99
N ALA A 483 30.83 -40.42 -68.74
CA ALA A 483 31.57 -39.44 -69.52
C ALA A 483 32.11 -40.01 -70.85
N SER A 484 32.38 -41.32 -70.92
CA SER A 484 32.75 -42.02 -72.15
C SER A 484 31.53 -42.25 -73.04
N SER A 485 30.40 -42.70 -72.48
CA SER A 485 29.16 -42.97 -73.22
C SER A 485 28.49 -41.71 -73.81
N LEU A 486 28.58 -40.56 -73.12
CA LEU A 486 28.13 -39.27 -73.69
C LEU A 486 29.00 -38.80 -74.87
N LYS A 487 30.31 -39.04 -74.82
CA LYS A 487 31.23 -38.76 -75.93
C LYS A 487 31.04 -39.71 -77.11
N GLU A 488 30.68 -40.96 -76.84
CA GLU A 488 30.35 -41.95 -77.86
C GLU A 488 29.02 -41.64 -78.55
N TYR A 489 28.03 -41.10 -77.82
CA TYR A 489 26.77 -40.63 -78.39
C TYR A 489 26.91 -39.30 -79.16
N GLU A 490 27.77 -38.38 -78.73
CA GLU A 490 28.08 -37.14 -79.47
C GLU A 490 28.93 -37.36 -80.73
N SER A 491 29.66 -38.47 -80.84
CA SER A 491 30.53 -38.77 -81.99
C SER A 491 29.90 -39.68 -83.05
N MET A 492 28.71 -40.22 -82.81
CA MET A 492 27.94 -40.90 -83.86
C MET A 492 27.24 -39.86 -84.75
N ALA A 493 27.86 -39.58 -85.89
CA ALA A 493 27.29 -38.73 -86.94
C ALA A 493 25.99 -39.31 -87.49
N VAL A 494 24.99 -38.44 -87.63
CA VAL A 494 23.74 -38.71 -88.34
C VAL A 494 24.06 -38.88 -89.83
N GLU A 495 24.03 -40.11 -90.35
CA GLU A 495 23.94 -40.35 -91.79
C GLU A 495 22.50 -40.11 -92.25
N VAL A 496 22.32 -39.09 -93.10
CA VAL A 496 21.10 -38.88 -93.88
C VAL A 496 21.39 -39.27 -95.32
N GLU A 497 20.80 -40.36 -95.79
CA GLU A 497 20.48 -40.55 -97.20
C GLU A 497 18.97 -40.81 -97.36
N GLY A 498 18.32 -39.99 -98.18
CA GLY A 498 17.38 -40.50 -99.19
C GLY A 498 15.92 -40.81 -98.79
N GLN A 499 15.15 -39.76 -98.52
CA GLN A 499 13.93 -39.34 -99.25
C GLN A 499 12.83 -40.36 -99.71
N GLU A 500 11.58 -39.95 -99.40
CA GLU A 500 10.29 -40.16 -100.08
C GLU A 500 9.37 -41.36 -99.75
N GLY A 501 8.08 -41.05 -99.43
CA GLY A 501 6.94 -41.92 -99.77
C GLY A 501 5.81 -42.13 -98.72
N ALA A 502 4.85 -41.20 -98.68
CA ALA A 502 3.39 -41.36 -98.55
C ALA A 502 2.69 -42.22 -97.43
N ASN A 503 1.79 -41.52 -96.71
CA ASN A 503 0.42 -41.88 -96.24
C ASN A 503 0.15 -43.03 -95.24
N ALA A 504 -0.37 -42.66 -94.06
CA ALA A 504 -1.78 -42.85 -93.60
C ALA A 504 -1.92 -43.13 -92.09
N GLY A 505 -2.88 -42.47 -91.41
CA GLY A 505 -3.56 -43.02 -90.23
C GLY A 505 -3.56 -42.21 -88.92
N LYS A 506 -4.65 -41.46 -88.67
CA LYS A 506 -5.17 -40.89 -87.39
C LYS A 506 -5.48 -42.00 -86.33
N PRO A 507 -5.77 -41.75 -85.02
CA PRO A 507 -6.59 -40.64 -84.45
C PRO A 507 -6.16 -40.06 -83.05
N ALA A 508 -6.50 -38.80 -82.75
CA ALA A 508 -7.59 -38.25 -81.87
C ALA A 508 -7.17 -37.94 -80.41
N VAL A 509 -7.14 -36.65 -80.02
CA VAL A 509 -8.12 -35.84 -79.22
C VAL A 509 -8.07 -36.17 -77.71
N VAL A 510 -7.79 -35.23 -76.79
CA VAL A 510 -8.73 -34.38 -75.99
C VAL A 510 -7.83 -33.54 -75.03
N GLN A 511 -7.66 -32.20 -75.14
CA GLN A 511 -8.46 -31.08 -74.59
C GLN A 511 -8.89 -31.23 -73.13
N ASP A 512 -8.33 -30.51 -72.15
CA ASP A 512 -8.63 -29.12 -71.73
C ASP A 512 -8.76 -29.24 -70.18
N TRP A 513 -8.20 -28.41 -69.31
CA TRP A 513 -8.77 -27.14 -68.84
C TRP A 513 -7.78 -26.55 -67.82
N PHE A 514 -6.93 -25.61 -68.25
CA PHE A 514 -6.34 -24.60 -67.39
C PHE A 514 -7.02 -23.29 -67.77
N VAL A 515 -7.76 -22.68 -66.84
CA VAL A 515 -8.22 -21.29 -66.98
C VAL A 515 -7.71 -20.56 -65.75
N GLU A 516 -6.64 -19.79 -65.99
CA GLU A 516 -6.14 -18.71 -65.17
C GLU A 516 -7.07 -17.48 -65.24
N GLU A 517 -6.89 -16.63 -64.24
CA GLU A 517 -7.44 -15.29 -64.06
C GLU A 517 -7.25 -14.38 -65.30
N GLU A 518 -8.19 -13.47 -65.54
CA GLU A 518 -7.98 -12.02 -65.33
C GLU A 518 -9.20 -11.18 -65.77
N GLU A 519 -9.45 -10.18 -64.92
CA GLU A 519 -9.88 -8.79 -65.17
C GLU A 519 -10.86 -8.38 -66.29
N ASP A 520 -11.76 -7.49 -65.82
CA ASP A 520 -12.22 -6.24 -66.41
C ASP A 520 -13.57 -6.13 -67.15
N ASP A 521 -14.26 -5.08 -66.67
CA ASP A 521 -15.05 -4.09 -67.39
C ASP A 521 -16.59 -4.15 -67.49
N HIS A 522 -17.15 -3.04 -66.96
CA HIS A 522 -18.30 -2.26 -67.44
C HIS A 522 -19.75 -2.75 -67.22
N ALA A 523 -20.38 -2.05 -66.26
CA ALA A 523 -21.52 -1.13 -66.46
C ALA A 523 -22.97 -1.65 -66.49
N HIS A 524 -23.83 -0.79 -65.90
CA HIS A 524 -25.31 -0.73 -65.92
C HIS A 524 -26.01 -1.88 -65.17
N GLY A 525 -26.89 -1.67 -64.19
CA GLY A 525 -27.86 -0.59 -64.00
C GLY A 525 -29.24 -1.25 -63.90
N HIS A 526 -29.80 -1.33 -62.69
CA HIS A 526 -31.22 -1.12 -62.36
C HIS A 526 -31.49 -1.32 -60.87
#